data_AF-A0A2S2NNB2-F1
#
_entry.id   AF-A0A2S2NNB2-F1
#
_cell.length_a   1.000
_cell.length_b   1.000
_cell.length_c   1.000
_cell.angle_alpha   90.00
_cell.angle_beta   90.00
_cell.angle_gamma   90.00
#
_symmetry.space_group_name_H-M   'P 1'
#
loop_
_entity.id
_entity.type
_entity.pdbx_description
1 polymer ?
#
loop_
_entity_poly.entity_id
_entity_poly.type
_entity_poly.pdbx_seq_one_letter_code
_entity_poly.pdbx_strand_id
1 'polypeptide(L)'
;MKCYYGARISLLYTDTDSLLYQVTTDDFNADLRDNADMMRHTDTSNLPLDHECYTTARKRIPGLFKDETGGRTMYEFVALRAKSYAYDIESTVEIRAKGIRGHVIRNHLTFADHKRCLFADADDDDDDDEVLDSDEPDVEFDVSMG
;
A
#
# COMPACT_ATOMS: atom_id res chain seq x y z
N MET A 1 -6.10 -9.06 20.27
CA MET A 1 -6.60 -8.13 19.22
C MET A 1 -8.13 -8.08 19.18
N LYS A 2 -8.85 -9.05 18.55
CA LYS A 2 -10.33 -8.98 18.43
C LYS A 2 -11.08 -8.96 19.76
N CYS A 3 -10.64 -9.73 20.75
CA CYS A 3 -11.20 -9.71 22.10
C CYS A 3 -11.09 -8.36 22.80
N TYR A 4 -10.07 -7.56 22.47
CA TYR A 4 -9.79 -6.28 23.11
C TYR A 4 -10.52 -5.13 22.42
N TYR A 5 -10.45 -5.06 21.09
CA TYR A 5 -11.04 -3.97 20.31
C TYR A 5 -12.52 -4.19 19.94
N GLY A 6 -12.98 -5.45 19.93
CA GLY A 6 -14.37 -5.77 19.60
C GLY A 6 -14.76 -5.33 18.19
N ALA A 7 -15.72 -4.41 18.10
CA ALA A 7 -16.17 -3.82 16.83
C ALA A 7 -15.20 -2.76 16.27
N ARG A 8 -14.22 -2.28 17.05
CA ARG A 8 -13.24 -1.25 16.64
C ARG A 8 -12.07 -1.82 15.84
N ILE A 9 -12.09 -3.11 15.50
CA ILE A 9 -11.08 -3.76 14.68
C ILE A 9 -11.73 -4.49 13.52
N SER A 10 -11.21 -4.23 12.31
CA SER A 10 -11.60 -4.91 11.09
C SER A 10 -10.36 -5.46 10.39
N LEU A 11 -10.46 -6.68 9.86
CA LEU A 11 -9.41 -7.26 9.03
C LEU A 11 -9.65 -6.84 7.58
N LEU A 12 -8.75 -6.02 7.03
CA LEU A 12 -8.88 -5.49 5.67
C LEU A 12 -8.30 -6.45 4.63
N TYR A 13 -7.16 -7.07 4.93
CA TYR A 13 -6.44 -7.89 3.96
C TYR A 13 -5.55 -8.94 4.64
N THR A 14 -5.32 -10.07 3.97
CA THR A 14 -4.40 -11.13 4.42
C THR A 14 -3.58 -11.68 3.26
N ASP A 15 -2.30 -11.93 3.50
CA ASP A 15 -1.44 -12.80 2.68
C ASP A 15 -0.79 -13.85 3.60
N THR A 16 -0.18 -14.87 3.00
CA THR A 16 0.53 -16.02 3.61
C THR A 16 0.82 -15.92 5.12
N ASP A 17 1.56 -14.89 5.54
CA ASP A 17 1.98 -14.64 6.91
C ASP A 17 1.75 -13.18 7.37
N SER A 18 1.03 -12.37 6.60
CA SER A 18 0.79 -10.96 6.89
C SER A 18 -0.71 -10.64 7.02
N LEU A 19 -1.03 -9.75 7.96
CA LEU A 19 -2.39 -9.32 8.26
C LEU A 19 -2.42 -7.80 8.26
N LEU A 20 -3.38 -7.22 7.54
CA LEU A 20 -3.66 -5.80 7.58
C LEU A 20 -4.95 -5.56 8.35
N TYR A 21 -4.85 -4.88 9.48
CA TYR A 21 -5.97 -4.52 10.31
C TYR A 21 -6.23 -3.02 10.24
N GLN A 22 -7.51 -2.66 10.20
CA GLN A 22 -7.98 -1.33 10.56
C GLN A 22 -8.37 -1.36 12.03
N VAL A 23 -7.71 -0.56 12.84
CA VAL A 23 -8.02 -0.40 14.27
C VAL A 23 -8.41 1.05 14.52
N THR A 24 -9.56 1.28 15.13
CA THR A 24 -10.00 2.61 15.56
C THR A 24 -9.69 2.78 17.05
N THR A 25 -8.66 3.57 17.35
CA THR A 25 -8.22 3.90 18.71
C THR A 25 -7.55 5.26 18.74
N ASP A 26 -7.40 5.84 19.94
CA ASP A 26 -6.74 7.13 20.14
C ASP A 26 -5.22 6.99 20.00
N ASP A 27 -4.64 5.93 20.59
CA ASP A 27 -3.22 5.62 20.47
C ASP A 27 -2.99 4.10 20.53
N PHE A 28 -2.64 3.51 19.39
CA PHE A 28 -2.37 2.09 19.27
C PHE A 28 -1.14 1.63 20.06
N ASN A 29 -0.13 2.50 20.21
CA ASN A 29 1.09 2.17 20.94
C ASN A 29 0.81 2.12 22.45
N ALA A 30 0.02 3.07 22.96
CA ALA A 30 -0.44 3.03 24.35
C ALA A 30 -1.25 1.75 24.63
N ASP A 31 -2.19 1.40 23.73
CA ASP A 31 -2.97 0.16 23.87
C ASP A 31 -2.08 -1.09 23.86
N LEU A 32 -1.04 -1.11 23.03
CA LEU A 32 -0.08 -2.20 22.97
C LEU A 32 0.72 -2.31 24.27
N ARG A 33 1.20 -1.18 24.80
CA ARG A 33 1.95 -1.08 26.07
C ARG A 33 1.11 -1.56 27.25
N ASP A 34 -0.13 -1.11 27.32
CA ASP A 34 -1.00 -1.33 28.48
C ASP A 34 -1.66 -2.72 28.45
N ASN A 35 -1.71 -3.36 27.27
CA ASN A 35 -2.21 -4.73 27.10
C ASN A 35 -1.07 -5.77 27.05
N ALA A 36 -0.79 -6.38 28.19
CA ALA A 36 0.23 -7.40 28.33
C ALA A 36 0.05 -8.61 27.39
N ASP A 37 -1.19 -9.02 27.08
CA ASP A 37 -1.44 -10.14 26.18
C ASP A 37 -1.10 -9.78 24.73
N MET A 38 -1.45 -8.57 24.28
CA MET A 38 -1.06 -8.10 22.95
C MET A 38 0.46 -7.96 22.83
N MET A 39 1.08 -7.37 23.84
CA MET A 39 2.52 -7.19 23.93
C MET A 39 3.29 -8.52 23.94
N ARG A 40 2.72 -9.60 24.52
CA ARG A 40 3.33 -10.94 24.50
C ARG A 40 3.40 -11.57 23.12
N HIS A 41 2.46 -11.23 22.24
CA HIS A 41 2.34 -11.80 20.89
C HIS A 41 2.96 -10.93 19.79
N THR A 42 3.60 -9.82 20.15
CA THR A 42 4.16 -8.84 19.20
C THR A 42 5.66 -8.65 19.37
N ASP A 43 6.38 -8.66 18.25
CA ASP A 43 7.77 -8.27 18.15
C ASP A 43 7.85 -6.77 17.79
N THR A 44 8.29 -5.96 18.75
CA THR A 44 8.46 -4.50 18.63
C THR A 44 9.93 -4.10 18.53
N SER A 45 10.83 -5.05 18.24
CA SER A 45 12.28 -4.81 18.22
C SER A 45 12.77 -3.96 17.05
N ASN A 46 11.90 -3.64 16.09
CA ASN A 46 12.16 -2.77 14.95
C ASN A 46 11.67 -1.32 15.14
N LEU A 47 11.03 -1.02 16.28
CA LEU A 47 10.66 0.36 16.63
C LEU A 47 11.92 1.19 16.96
N PRO A 48 11.81 2.53 16.92
CA PRO A 48 12.88 3.42 17.39
C PRO A 48 13.25 3.15 18.85
N LEU A 49 14.53 3.37 19.21
CA LEU A 49 15.03 3.15 20.58
C LEU A 49 14.34 4.02 21.64
N ASP A 50 13.84 5.19 21.24
CA ASP A 50 13.13 6.14 22.09
C ASP A 50 11.64 5.79 22.25
N HIS A 51 11.16 4.75 21.57
CA HIS A 51 9.75 4.37 21.59
C HIS A 51 9.39 3.58 22.85
N GLU A 52 8.29 3.93 23.51
CA GLU A 52 7.88 3.33 24.79
C GLU A 52 7.66 1.80 24.72
N CYS A 53 7.18 1.31 23.58
CA CYS A 53 6.96 -0.12 23.33
C CYS A 53 8.23 -0.88 22.86
N TYR A 54 9.36 -0.20 22.69
CA TYR A 54 10.57 -0.82 22.16
C TYR A 54 11.11 -1.90 23.12
N THR A 55 11.30 -3.11 22.61
CA THR A 55 12.03 -4.14 23.35
C THR A 55 12.71 -5.14 22.41
N THR A 56 13.90 -5.59 22.78
CA THR A 56 14.62 -6.65 22.06
C THR A 56 14.31 -8.05 22.56
N ALA A 57 13.56 -8.19 23.66
CA ALA A 57 13.27 -9.46 24.30
C ALA A 57 12.51 -10.46 23.40
N ARG A 58 11.80 -9.96 22.39
CA ARG A 58 10.94 -10.74 21.48
C ARG A 58 11.46 -10.81 20.05
N LYS A 59 12.66 -10.31 19.80
CA LYS A 59 13.25 -10.20 18.46
C LYS A 59 13.35 -11.57 17.78
N ARG A 60 12.66 -11.73 16.64
CA ARG A 60 12.72 -12.92 15.77
C ARG A 60 12.32 -14.23 16.46
N ILE A 61 11.42 -14.18 17.44
CA ILE A 61 10.85 -15.41 18.03
C ILE A 61 9.76 -15.96 17.09
N PRO A 62 9.84 -17.24 16.66
CA PRO A 62 8.81 -17.84 15.82
C PRO A 62 7.41 -17.79 16.46
N GLY A 63 6.41 -17.46 15.66
CA GLY A 63 5.00 -17.36 16.10
C GLY A 63 4.59 -16.02 16.69
N LEU A 64 5.52 -15.05 16.77
CA LEU A 64 5.18 -13.66 17.10
C LEU A 64 4.93 -12.83 15.83
N PHE A 65 4.01 -11.88 15.91
CA PHE A 65 3.77 -10.92 14.85
C PHE A 65 4.69 -9.72 15.01
N LYS A 66 5.48 -9.41 13.99
CA LYS A 66 6.23 -8.14 13.93
C LYS A 66 5.33 -7.07 13.31
N ASP A 67 5.47 -5.83 13.75
CA ASP A 67 4.98 -4.71 12.96
C ASP A 67 5.91 -4.50 11.75
N GLU A 68 5.38 -4.56 10.53
CA GLU A 68 6.19 -4.38 9.32
C GLU A 68 6.44 -2.90 8.97
N THR A 69 5.63 -1.99 9.52
CA THR A 69 5.72 -0.56 9.21
C THR A 69 6.86 0.13 9.97
N GLY A 70 7.27 -0.43 11.12
CA GLY A 70 8.31 0.12 11.98
C GLY A 70 7.83 1.31 12.79
N GLY A 71 6.56 1.29 13.22
CA GLY A 71 5.90 2.38 13.93
C GLY A 71 5.45 3.54 13.04
N ARG A 72 5.61 3.41 11.71
CA ARG A 72 5.21 4.45 10.75
C ARG A 72 3.75 4.31 10.38
N THR A 73 3.11 5.45 10.16
CA THR A 73 1.67 5.47 9.87
C THR A 73 1.39 5.12 8.41
N MET A 74 0.56 4.11 8.19
CA MET A 74 -0.02 3.82 6.87
C MET A 74 -1.24 4.70 6.66
N TYR A 75 -1.20 5.56 5.64
CA TYR A 75 -2.29 6.51 5.34
C TYR A 75 -3.32 5.91 4.40
N GLU A 76 -2.86 5.18 3.39
CA GLU A 76 -3.72 4.66 2.35
C GLU A 76 -3.32 3.22 1.99
N PHE A 77 -4.33 2.41 1.69
CA PHE A 77 -4.17 1.03 1.28
C PHE A 77 -5.21 0.70 0.20
N VAL A 78 -4.75 0.07 -0.88
CA VAL A 78 -5.60 -0.37 -2.00
C VAL A 78 -5.24 -1.82 -2.32
N ALA A 79 -6.22 -2.72 -2.23
CA ALA A 79 -6.06 -4.11 -2.66
C ALA A 79 -7.03 -4.41 -3.80
N LEU A 80 -6.49 -4.84 -4.94
CA LEU A 80 -7.28 -5.23 -6.10
C LEU A 80 -7.54 -6.75 -6.12
N ARG A 81 -6.53 -7.53 -5.74
CA ARG A 81 -6.58 -9.00 -5.74
C ARG A 81 -5.58 -9.55 -4.74
N ALA A 82 -5.72 -10.83 -4.37
CA ALA A 82 -4.68 -11.60 -3.73
C ALA A 82 -3.31 -11.39 -4.43
N LYS A 83 -2.32 -10.95 -3.64
CA LYS A 83 -0.93 -10.65 -4.05
C LYS A 83 -0.81 -9.50 -5.07
N SER A 84 -1.84 -8.66 -5.16
CA SER A 84 -1.87 -7.43 -5.95
C SER A 84 -2.48 -6.28 -5.14
N TYR A 85 -1.63 -5.47 -4.50
CA TYR A 85 -2.02 -4.39 -3.60
C TYR A 85 -0.94 -3.30 -3.58
N ALA A 86 -1.34 -2.10 -3.19
CA ALA A 86 -0.47 -0.95 -3.01
C ALA A 86 -0.81 -0.23 -1.71
N TYR A 87 0.17 0.41 -1.09
CA TYR A 87 -0.03 1.18 0.13
C TYR A 87 0.96 2.33 0.26
N ASP A 88 0.56 3.35 1.00
CA ASP A 88 1.38 4.51 1.34
C ASP A 88 1.66 4.53 2.85
N ILE A 89 2.95 4.52 3.20
CA ILE A 89 3.45 4.73 4.55
C ILE A 89 4.29 6.00 4.53
N GLU A 90 3.81 7.05 5.19
CA GLU A 90 4.52 8.33 5.31
C GLU A 90 5.08 8.85 3.96
N SER A 91 4.23 8.94 2.93
CA SER A 91 4.60 9.35 1.57
C SER A 91 5.55 8.40 0.83
N THR A 92 5.77 7.20 1.37
CA THR A 92 6.50 6.12 0.70
C THR A 92 5.50 5.11 0.16
N VAL A 93 5.32 5.14 -1.16
CA VAL A 93 4.43 4.21 -1.87
C VAL A 93 5.16 2.89 -2.13
N GLU A 94 4.51 1.80 -1.75
CA GLU A 94 4.95 0.44 -2.04
C GLU A 94 3.87 -0.29 -2.86
N ILE A 95 4.30 -0.93 -3.95
CA ILE A 95 3.40 -1.64 -4.86
C ILE A 95 3.81 -3.10 -4.95
N ARG A 96 2.84 -3.99 -4.70
CA ARG A 96 2.98 -5.44 -4.82
C ARG A 96 2.07 -5.92 -5.92
N ALA A 97 2.63 -6.49 -6.98
CA ALA A 97 1.86 -7.08 -8.08
C ALA A 97 2.51 -8.39 -8.53
N LYS A 98 2.05 -9.53 -8.00
CA LYS A 98 2.64 -10.83 -8.33
C LYS A 98 2.39 -11.18 -9.80
N GLY A 99 3.47 -11.59 -10.48
CA GLY A 99 3.44 -11.98 -11.90
C GLY A 99 3.84 -10.85 -12.85
N ILE A 100 3.87 -9.60 -12.36
CA ILE A 100 4.37 -8.46 -13.11
C ILE A 100 5.89 -8.32 -12.91
N ARG A 101 6.60 -7.98 -13.99
CA ARG A 101 8.04 -7.75 -13.91
C ARG A 101 8.32 -6.53 -13.03
N GLY A 102 9.28 -6.64 -12.11
CA GLY A 102 9.61 -5.55 -11.19
C GLY A 102 10.01 -4.23 -11.86
N HIS A 103 10.58 -4.28 -13.08
CA HIS A 103 10.85 -3.08 -13.88
C HIS A 103 9.56 -2.34 -14.25
N VAL A 104 8.50 -3.07 -14.62
CA VAL A 104 7.19 -2.50 -14.96
C VAL A 104 6.57 -1.87 -13.72
N ILE A 105 6.64 -2.56 -12.57
CA ILE A 105 6.12 -2.02 -11.30
C ILE A 105 6.78 -0.68 -10.96
N ARG A 106 8.11 -0.58 -11.09
CA ARG A 106 8.83 0.64 -10.70
C ARG A 106 8.62 1.82 -11.64
N ASN A 107 8.41 1.57 -12.93
CA ASN A 107 8.45 2.62 -13.96
C ASN A 107 7.08 2.97 -14.55
N HIS A 108 6.12 2.06 -14.47
CA HIS A 108 4.84 2.19 -15.18
C HIS A 108 3.62 2.02 -14.28
N LEU A 109 3.79 1.65 -13.01
CA LEU A 109 2.68 1.41 -12.11
C LEU A 109 2.73 2.40 -10.98
N THR A 110 1.62 3.11 -10.76
CA THR A 110 1.49 4.10 -9.70
C THR A 110 0.39 3.71 -8.72
N PHE A 111 0.37 4.39 -7.57
CA PHE A 111 -0.72 4.27 -6.61
C PHE A 111 -2.05 4.77 -7.20
N ALA A 112 -1.99 5.82 -8.01
CA ALA A 112 -3.16 6.37 -8.70
C ALA A 112 -3.78 5.36 -9.67
N ASP A 113 -2.98 4.58 -10.38
CA ASP A 113 -3.49 3.54 -11.27
C ASP A 113 -4.26 2.46 -10.50
N HIS A 114 -3.80 2.09 -9.30
CA HIS A 114 -4.54 1.15 -8.45
C HIS A 114 -5.88 1.73 -7.98
N LYS A 115 -5.90 3.02 -7.63
CA LYS A 115 -7.15 3.71 -7.27
C LYS A 115 -8.10 3.78 -8.45
N ARG A 116 -7.61 4.18 -9.63
CA ARG A 116 -8.40 4.20 -10.87
C ARG A 116 -8.99 2.82 -11.14
N CYS A 117 -8.20 1.75 -11.12
CA CYS A 117 -8.72 0.40 -11.31
C CYS A 117 -9.76 -0.04 -10.26
N LEU A 118 -9.67 0.45 -9.02
CA LEU A 118 -10.63 0.11 -7.98
C LEU A 118 -11.97 0.85 -8.16
N PHE A 119 -11.92 2.08 -8.68
CA PHE A 119 -13.08 2.98 -8.76
C PHE A 119 -13.60 3.20 -10.20
N ALA A 120 -12.94 2.67 -11.24
CA ALA A 120 -13.28 2.89 -12.65
C ALA A 120 -14.73 2.49 -13.02
N ASP A 121 -15.32 1.52 -12.31
CA ASP A 121 -16.70 1.10 -12.56
C ASP A 121 -17.76 2.05 -11.94
N ALA A 122 -17.34 3.15 -11.30
CA ALA A 122 -18.25 4.08 -10.63
C ALA A 122 -18.55 5.37 -11.42
N ASP A 123 -17.71 5.78 -12.38
CA ASP A 123 -17.80 7.15 -12.95
C ASP A 123 -17.55 7.30 -14.48
N ASP A 124 -17.30 6.25 -15.28
CA ASP A 124 -16.96 6.40 -16.71
C ASP A 124 -18.02 5.83 -17.69
N ASP A 125 -19.24 6.37 -17.63
CA ASP A 125 -20.24 6.28 -18.73
C ASP A 125 -20.41 7.63 -19.47
N ASP A 126 -19.52 8.60 -19.30
CA ASP A 126 -19.56 9.88 -20.05
C ASP A 126 -18.20 10.23 -20.70
N ASP A 127 -18.17 10.04 -22.02
CA ASP A 127 -17.43 10.76 -23.10
C ASP A 127 -16.05 11.40 -22.84
N ASP A 128 -15.01 10.93 -23.55
CA ASP A 128 -14.46 11.64 -24.73
C ASP A 128 -13.29 10.86 -25.37
N ASP A 129 -13.56 10.30 -26.54
CA ASP A 129 -12.60 9.72 -27.48
C ASP A 129 -11.98 10.90 -28.29
N GLU A 130 -10.97 11.60 -27.76
CA GLU A 130 -10.15 12.49 -28.60
C GLU A 130 -8.99 11.72 -29.25
N VAL A 131 -9.27 11.21 -30.45
CA VAL A 131 -8.27 10.76 -31.41
C VAL A 131 -7.51 12.00 -31.93
N LEU A 132 -6.28 12.19 -31.47
CA LEU A 132 -5.36 13.18 -32.04
C LEU A 132 -4.82 12.66 -33.38
N ASP A 133 -5.50 13.01 -34.48
CA ASP A 133 -4.92 12.96 -35.82
C ASP A 133 -3.86 14.07 -35.94
N SER A 134 -2.59 13.69 -35.90
CA SER A 134 -1.49 14.57 -36.29
C SER A 134 -1.34 14.56 -37.81
N ASP A 135 -1.96 15.54 -38.47
CA ASP A 135 -1.68 15.89 -39.86
C ASP A 135 -0.21 16.33 -40.01
N GLU A 136 0.62 15.50 -40.63
CA GLU A 136 1.92 15.89 -41.18
C GLU A 136 1.71 16.41 -42.62
N PRO A 137 2.15 17.63 -42.98
CA PRO A 137 2.07 18.09 -44.36
C PRO A 137 3.24 17.55 -45.20
N ASP A 138 2.91 16.88 -46.30
CA ASP A 138 3.84 16.48 -47.37
C ASP A 138 4.58 17.70 -47.94
N VAL A 139 5.91 17.73 -47.78
CA VAL A 139 6.77 18.71 -48.46
C VAL A 139 7.04 18.21 -49.89
N GLU A 140 6.30 18.77 -50.86
CA GLU A 140 6.63 18.59 -52.29
C GLU A 140 7.95 19.30 -52.64
N PHE A 141 8.90 18.52 -53.13
CA PHE A 141 10.19 18.97 -53.65
C PHE A 141 10.06 19.18 -55.16
N ASP A 142 9.76 20.40 -55.61
CA ASP A 142 9.76 20.73 -57.04
C ASP A 142 11.14 21.22 -57.50
N VAL A 143 11.66 20.57 -58.54
CA VAL A 143 12.94 20.83 -59.18
C VAL A 143 12.65 21.64 -60.43
N SER A 144 13.07 22.91 -60.47
CA SER A 144 13.06 23.70 -61.70
C SER A 144 14.44 24.26 -62.04
N MET A 145 14.88 23.89 -63.24
CA MET A 145 16.07 24.36 -63.94
C MET A 145 16.03 25.88 -64.17
N GLY A 146 17.19 26.52 -64.00
CA GLY A 146 17.54 27.82 -64.57
C GLY A 146 19.01 27.81 -64.95
#